data_AF-A0A3D4E9F3-F1
#
_entry.id   AF-A0A3D4E9F3-F1
#
_cell.length_a   1.000
_cell.length_b   1.000
_cell.length_c   1.000
_cell.angle_alpha   90.00
_cell.angle_beta   90.00
_cell.angle_gamma   90.00
#
_symmetry.space_group_name_H-M   'P 1'
#
loop_
_entity.id
_entity.type
_entity.pdbx_description
1 polymer ?
#
loop_
_entity_poly.entity_id
_entity_poly.type
_entity_poly.pdbx_seq_one_letter_code
_entity_poly.pdbx_strand_id
1 'polypeptide(L)' 'MNKRVVITGMGVISPVGNDVITFWDNLCNGVCGIESIKAFP' A
#
# COMPACT_ATOMS: atom_id res chain seq x y z
N MET A 1 -34.66 -1.25 3.99
CA MET A 1 -33.92 0.00 3.65
C MET A 1 -32.45 -0.36 3.48
N ASN A 2 -31.86 -0.21 2.29
CA ASN A 2 -30.45 -0.52 2.05
C ASN A 2 -29.58 0.68 2.45
N LYS A 3 -28.63 0.48 3.36
CA LYS A 3 -27.67 1.51 3.74
C LYS A 3 -26.58 1.56 2.66
N ARG A 4 -26.38 2.74 2.05
CA ARG A 4 -25.26 2.98 1.12
C ARG A 4 -24.04 3.43 1.90
N VAL A 5 -22.92 2.76 1.66
CA VAL A 5 -21.60 3.15 2.14
C VAL A 5 -20.76 3.52 0.93
N VAL A 6 -20.00 4.60 1.04
CA VAL A 6 -19.09 5.07 -0.01
C VAL A 6 -17.71 5.30 0.58
N ILE A 7 -16.69 5.10 -0.25
CA ILE A 7 -15.29 5.43 0.06
C ILE A 7 -15.01 6.80 -0.55
N THR A 8 -14.55 7.75 0.27
CA THR A 8 -14.30 9.14 -0.15
C THR A 8 -12.82 9.43 -0.41
N GLY A 9 -11.92 8.51 -0.06
CA GLY A 9 -10.49 8.64 -0.28
C GLY A 9 -9.76 7.37 0.16
N MET A 10 -8.55 7.20 -0.37
CA MET A 10 -7.65 6.09 -0.06
C MET A 10 -6.21 6.60 0.02
N GLY A 11 -5.42 5.99 0.89
CA GLY A 11 -4.00 6.25 1.05
C GLY A 11 -3.31 5.00 1.61
N VAL A 12 -2.03 4.84 1.29
CA VAL A 12 -1.23 3.68 1.69
C VAL A 12 0.18 4.15 2.03
N ILE A 13 0.73 3.59 3.11
CA ILE A 13 2.16 3.64 3.41
C ILE A 13 2.60 2.21 3.64
N SER A 14 3.53 1.72 2.81
CA SER A 14 3.97 0.33 2.83
C SER A 14 5.37 0.18 2.24
N PRO A 15 6.09 -0.92 2.53
CA PRO A 15 7.39 -1.20 1.93
C PRO A 15 7.39 -1.31 0.39
N VAL A 16 6.22 -1.46 -0.24
CA VAL A 16 6.08 -1.57 -1.70
C VAL A 16 5.41 -0.34 -2.32
N GLY A 17 5.21 0.74 -1.58
CA GLY A 17 4.63 1.99 -2.09
C GLY A 17 4.01 2.85 -1.00
N ASN A 18 4.17 4.17 -1.14
CA ASN A 18 3.66 5.19 -0.21
C ASN A 18 2.52 6.05 -0.80
N ASP A 19 1.95 5.57 -1.90
CA ASP A 19 0.72 6.08 -2.50
C ASP A 19 -0.03 4.92 -3.15
N VAL A 20 -1.31 5.13 -3.47
CA VAL A 20 -2.19 4.07 -3.96
C VAL A 20 -1.73 3.51 -5.30
N ILE A 21 -1.20 4.36 -6.20
CA ILE A 21 -0.82 3.96 -7.55
C ILE A 21 0.43 3.10 -7.49
N THR A 22 1.47 3.59 -6.82
CA THR A 22 2.74 2.87 -6.67
C THR A 22 2.55 1.56 -5.92
N PHE A 23 1.76 1.57 -4.84
CA PHE A 23 1.43 0.36 -4.08
C PHE A 23 0.79 -0.71 -4.97
N TRP A 24 -0.23 -0.33 -5.74
CA TRP A 24 -0.98 -1.29 -6.56
C TRP A 24 -0.14 -1.88 -7.68
N ASP A 25 0.60 -1.04 -8.41
CA ASP A 25 1.45 -1.50 -9.52
C ASP A 25 2.54 -2.47 -9.02
N ASN A 26 3.25 -2.10 -7.96
CA ASN A 26 4.28 -2.95 -7.37
C ASN A 26 3.71 -4.28 -6.83
N LEU A 27 2.54 -4.24 -6.19
CA LEU A 27 1.86 -5.44 -5.71
C LEU A 27 1.49 -6.38 -6.86
N CYS A 28 0.89 -5.85 -7.93
CA CYS A 28 0.53 -6.63 -9.12
C CYS A 28 1.74 -7.20 -9.86
N ASN A 29 2.86 -6.47 -9.86
CA ASN A 29 4.13 -6.91 -10.47
C ASN A 29 4.95 -7.85 -9.57
N GLY A 30 4.45 -8.20 -8.37
CA GLY A 30 5.12 -9.14 -7.47
C GLY A 30 6.37 -8.58 -6.79
N VAL A 31 6.49 -7.26 -6.67
CA VAL A 31 7.61 -6.61 -5.98
C VAL A 31 7.59 -6.98 -4.49
N CYS A 32 8.71 -7.49 -3.98
CA CYS A 32 8.88 -7.82 -2.57
C CYS A 32 9.59 -6.67 -1.84
N GLY A 33 8.93 -6.08 -0.84
CA GLY A 33 9.51 -5.03 0.01
C GLY A 33 10.19 -5.54 1.30
N ILE A 34 10.39 -6.86 1.44
CA ILE A 34 10.99 -7.46 2.64
C ILE A 34 12.51 -7.49 2.47
N GLU A 35 13.23 -6.86 3.40
CA GLU A 35 14.69 -6.87 3.45
C GLU A 35 15.17 -6.99 4.90
N SER A 36 16.40 -7.45 5.10
CA SER A 36 17.06 -7.43 6.42
C SER A 36 17.29 -6.00 6.91
N ILE A 37 17.05 -5.77 8.21
CA ILE A 37 17.27 -4.48 8.84
C ILE A 37 18.77 -4.15 8.82
N LYS A 38 19.14 -3.00 8.23
CA LYS A 38 20.53 -2.58 8.04
C LYS A 38 21.11 -1.83 9.25
N ALA A 39 20.28 -1.10 9.99
CA ALA A 39 20.65 -0.37 11.19
C ALA A 39 19.40 -0.04 12.02
N PHE A 40 19.62 0.19 13.31
CA PHE A 40 18.66 0.88 14.20
C PHE A 40 19.28 2.21 14.66
N PRO A 41 18.47 3.23 14.99
CA PRO A 41 18.94 4.48 15.58
C PRO A 41 19.65 4.29 16.92
#